data_AF-A0AAU2M3T5-F1
#
_entry.id   AF-A0AAU2M3T5-F1
#
_cell.length_a   1.000
_cell.length_b   1.000
_cell.length_c   1.000
_cell.angle_alpha   90.00
_cell.angle_beta   90.00
_cell.angle_gamma   90.00
#
_symmetry.space_group_name_H-M   'P 1'
#
loop_
_entity.id
_entity.type
_entity.pdbx_description
1 polymer ?
#
loop_
_entity_poly.entity_id
_entity_poly.type
_entity_poly.pdbx_seq_one_letter_code
_entity_poly.pdbx_strand_id
1 'polypeptide(L)'
;MYQRHQPPESPPRVVLSTIPSDAHTWNLLFLHLLLEEQGWEVSNLGACVPVDTLVTESAARPPDLIVVSTVNGHGAEEAPALARAVRAVPALVRVPLVIGGKLDTEGSVDPDAHPALTEAGFDAVLIGPNAVPRLLALLDSLSQRGHGRAYADAVR
;
A
#
# COMPACT_ATOMS: atom_id res chain seq x y z
N MET A 1 -21.50 6.28 23.38
CA MET A 1 -21.27 4.84 23.16
C MET A 1 -20.58 4.71 21.82
N TYR A 2 -19.29 4.35 21.79
CA TYR A 2 -18.60 4.06 20.54
C TYR A 2 -19.10 2.71 20.03
N GLN A 3 -19.77 2.68 18.87
CA GLN A 3 -20.07 1.41 18.21
C GLN A 3 -18.74 0.79 17.81
N ARG A 4 -18.37 -0.33 18.46
CA ARG A 4 -17.30 -1.17 17.96
C ARG A 4 -17.80 -1.78 16.66
N HIS A 5 -17.21 -1.36 15.54
CA HIS A 5 -17.39 -2.08 14.30
C HIS A 5 -16.84 -3.48 14.53
N GLN A 6 -17.70 -4.50 14.44
CA GLN A 6 -17.22 -5.88 14.51
C GLN A 6 -16.42 -6.11 13.23
N PRO A 7 -15.12 -6.42 13.30
CA PRO A 7 -14.36 -6.68 12.10
C PRO A 7 -15.01 -7.86 11.35
N PRO A 8 -15.02 -7.85 10.02
CA PRO A 8 -15.52 -8.98 9.22
C PRO A 8 -14.80 -10.28 9.62
N GLU A 9 -15.44 -11.43 9.39
CA GLU A 9 -14.86 -12.75 9.73
C GLU A 9 -13.51 -13.02 9.05
N SER A 10 -13.20 -12.29 7.98
CA SER A 10 -11.87 -12.26 7.33
C SER A 10 -11.62 -10.85 6.76
N PRO A 11 -10.93 -9.95 7.50
CA PRO A 11 -10.62 -8.60 7.02
C PRO A 11 -9.65 -8.62 5.83
N PRO A 12 -9.79 -7.69 4.87
CA PRO A 12 -8.82 -7.52 3.80
C PRO A 12 -7.47 -7.13 4.38
N ARG A 13 -6.39 -7.59 3.75
CA ARG A 13 -5.04 -7.47 4.30
C ARG A 13 -4.21 -6.45 3.54
N VAL A 14 -3.46 -5.65 4.28
CA VAL A 14 -2.54 -4.67 3.71
C VAL A 14 -1.14 -4.86 4.29
N VAL A 15 -0.13 -4.85 3.43
CA VAL A 15 1.28 -4.73 3.84
C VAL A 15 1.69 -3.27 3.72
N LEU A 16 2.32 -2.74 4.77
CA LEU A 16 2.75 -1.35 4.87
C LEU A 16 4.25 -1.29 5.18
N SER A 17 5.00 -0.50 4.42
CA SER A 17 6.45 -0.28 4.63
C SER A 17 6.91 1.05 4.06
N THR A 18 8.14 1.46 4.38
CA THR A 18 8.88 2.46 3.59
C THR A 18 9.76 1.78 2.54
N ILE A 19 10.45 2.59 1.73
CA ILE A 19 11.63 2.13 0.96
C ILE A 19 12.83 1.87 1.89
N PRO A 20 13.82 1.05 1.45
CA PRO A 20 15.00 0.71 2.26
C PRO A 20 15.79 1.89 2.83
N SER A 21 15.93 3.01 2.09
CA SER A 21 16.68 4.18 2.55
C SER A 21 15.91 5.11 3.51
N ASP A 22 14.64 4.82 3.80
CA ASP A 22 13.78 5.74 4.54
C ASP A 22 13.51 5.24 5.97
N ALA A 23 13.98 6.00 6.96
CA ALA A 23 13.85 5.72 8.38
C ALA A 23 12.64 6.39 9.06
N HIS A 24 11.80 7.11 8.31
CA HIS A 24 10.63 7.77 8.88
C HIS A 24 9.55 6.76 9.28
N THR A 25 8.96 6.96 10.46
CA THR A 25 7.99 6.03 11.05
C THR A 25 6.63 6.68 11.32
N TRP A 26 6.55 8.01 11.45
CA TRP A 26 5.29 8.70 11.75
C TRP A 26 4.23 8.53 10.66
N ASN A 27 4.65 8.57 9.39
CA ASN A 27 3.82 8.26 8.23
C ASN A 27 3.27 6.83 8.32
N LEU A 28 4.08 5.85 8.74
CA LEU A 28 3.66 4.47 8.90
C LEU A 28 2.68 4.30 10.05
N LEU A 29 2.91 4.95 11.20
CA LEU A 29 1.98 4.89 12.33
C LEU A 29 0.62 5.51 11.96
N PHE A 30 0.64 6.68 11.30
CA PHE A 30 -0.58 7.31 10.82
C PHE A 30 -1.36 6.41 9.86
N LEU A 31 -0.70 5.85 8.85
CA LEU A 31 -1.34 4.97 7.88
C LEU A 31 -1.82 3.67 8.50
N HIS A 32 -1.08 3.10 9.46
CA HIS A 32 -1.50 1.90 10.20
C HIS A 32 -2.86 2.15 10.88
N LEU A 33 -2.97 3.22 11.66
CA LEU A 33 -4.21 3.56 12.37
C LEU A 33 -5.35 3.86 11.41
N LEU A 34 -5.07 4.58 10.32
CA LEU A 34 -6.07 4.88 9.28
C LEU A 34 -6.60 3.60 8.64
N LEU A 35 -5.72 2.67 8.26
CA LEU A 35 -6.07 1.41 7.62
C LEU A 35 -6.88 0.50 8.58
N GLU A 36 -6.49 0.43 9.85
CA GLU A 36 -7.26 -0.30 10.88
C GLU A 36 -8.64 0.32 11.08
N GLU A 37 -8.76 1.65 11.06
CA GLU A 37 -10.06 2.34 11.14
C GLU A 37 -10.96 2.01 9.94
N GLN A 38 -10.38 1.75 8.77
CA GLN A 38 -11.10 1.27 7.59
C GLN A 38 -11.37 -0.25 7.59
N GLY A 39 -11.06 -0.96 8.68
CA GLY A 39 -11.34 -2.39 8.85
C GLY A 39 -10.34 -3.35 8.18
N TRP A 40 -9.14 -2.87 7.84
CA TRP A 40 -8.07 -3.70 7.26
C TRP A 40 -7.21 -4.36 8.34
N GLU A 41 -6.73 -5.57 8.07
CA GLU A 41 -5.66 -6.20 8.84
C GLU A 41 -4.31 -5.70 8.32
N VAL A 42 -3.59 -4.94 9.14
CA VAL A 42 -2.34 -4.28 8.74
C VAL A 42 -1.12 -5.10 9.17
N SER A 43 -0.32 -5.52 8.18
CA SER A 43 1.04 -6.02 8.37
C SER A 43 2.03 -4.88 8.11
N ASN A 44 2.34 -4.13 9.16
CA ASN A 44 3.30 -3.03 9.10
C ASN A 44 4.72 -3.58 9.31
N LEU A 45 5.49 -3.67 8.22
CA LEU A 45 6.88 -4.15 8.23
C LEU A 45 7.86 -3.08 8.76
N GLY A 46 7.40 -1.85 8.94
CA GLY A 46 8.20 -0.76 9.48
C GLY A 46 9.00 0.00 8.43
N ALA A 47 10.00 0.72 8.92
CA ALA A 47 10.89 1.56 8.13
C ALA A 47 12.16 0.80 7.71
N CYS A 48 12.88 1.33 6.73
CA CYS A 48 14.12 0.75 6.19
C CYS A 48 14.01 -0.73 5.76
N VAL A 49 12.86 -1.15 5.24
CA VAL A 49 12.60 -2.55 4.90
C VAL A 49 13.36 -2.90 3.62
N PRO A 50 14.25 -3.91 3.63
CA PRO A 50 14.89 -4.38 2.40
C PRO A 50 13.85 -4.91 1.40
N VAL A 51 14.07 -4.70 0.11
CA VAL A 51 13.14 -5.13 -0.95
C VAL A 51 12.85 -6.63 -0.86
N ASP A 52 13.86 -7.46 -0.64
CA ASP A 52 13.70 -8.91 -0.52
C ASP A 52 12.84 -9.30 0.69
N THR A 53 12.96 -8.57 1.81
CA THR A 53 12.11 -8.77 2.99
C THR A 53 10.66 -8.43 2.66
N LEU A 54 10.39 -7.26 2.06
CA LEU A 54 9.05 -6.86 1.64
C LEU A 54 8.42 -7.92 0.73
N VAL A 55 9.16 -8.39 -0.27
CA VAL A 55 8.70 -9.38 -1.24
C VAL A 55 8.43 -10.73 -0.56
N THR A 56 9.36 -11.20 0.29
CA THR A 56 9.25 -12.51 0.96
C THR A 56 8.06 -12.54 1.92
N GLU A 57 7.93 -11.54 2.80
CA GLU A 57 6.84 -11.45 3.76
C GLU A 57 5.49 -11.29 3.05
N SER A 58 5.43 -10.48 1.99
CA SER A 58 4.21 -10.33 1.18
C SER A 58 3.84 -11.63 0.46
N ALA A 59 4.81 -12.37 -0.08
CA ALA A 59 4.55 -13.62 -0.80
C ALA A 59 4.15 -14.78 0.12
N ALA A 60 4.68 -14.81 1.35
CA ALA A 60 4.34 -15.83 2.35
C ALA A 60 2.85 -15.80 2.74
N ARG A 61 2.27 -14.60 2.79
CA ARG A 61 0.83 -14.39 2.96
C ARG A 61 0.40 -13.23 2.06
N PRO A 62 0.00 -13.50 0.80
CA PRO A 62 -0.38 -12.46 -0.16
C PRO A 62 -1.42 -11.49 0.40
N PRO A 63 -1.17 -10.17 0.39
CA PRO A 63 -2.14 -9.18 0.82
C PRO A 63 -3.07 -8.77 -0.32
N ASP A 64 -4.14 -8.06 0.02
CA ASP A 64 -5.06 -7.43 -0.94
C ASP A 64 -4.55 -6.04 -1.39
N LEU A 65 -3.55 -5.49 -0.69
CA LEU A 65 -2.91 -4.21 -0.99
C LEU A 65 -1.47 -4.17 -0.42
N ILE A 66 -0.55 -3.56 -1.16
CA ILE A 66 0.77 -3.16 -0.66
C ILE A 66 0.87 -1.64 -0.73
N VAL A 67 1.19 -1.00 0.39
CA VAL A 67 1.39 0.45 0.51
C VAL A 67 2.85 0.73 0.86
N VAL A 68 3.53 1.47 -0.01
CA VAL A 68 4.86 2.03 0.23
C VAL A 68 4.69 3.50 0.61
N SER A 69 5.06 3.87 1.83
CA SER A 69 5.01 5.25 2.29
C SER A 69 6.43 5.75 2.54
N THR A 70 6.87 6.73 1.75
CA THR A 70 8.21 7.30 1.87
C THR A 70 8.17 8.83 1.83
N VAL A 71 8.95 9.45 2.70
CA VAL A 71 9.03 10.91 2.86
C VAL A 71 10.46 11.45 2.87
N ASN A 72 11.47 10.58 2.65
CA ASN A 72 12.87 11.00 2.61
C ASN A 72 13.27 11.71 1.30
N GLY A 73 12.40 11.71 0.28
CA GLY A 73 12.66 12.33 -1.02
C GLY A 73 13.45 11.49 -2.02
N HIS A 74 13.66 10.19 -1.76
CA HIS A 74 14.31 9.25 -2.69
C HIS A 74 13.33 8.25 -3.33
N GLY A 75 12.03 8.41 -3.08
CA GLY A 75 11.00 7.50 -3.59
C GLY A 75 11.00 7.39 -5.11
N ALA A 76 11.16 8.50 -5.83
CA ALA A 76 11.20 8.52 -7.29
C ALA A 76 12.38 7.73 -7.87
N GLU A 77 13.51 7.70 -7.17
CA GLU A 77 14.75 7.05 -7.64
C GLU A 77 14.82 5.57 -7.22
N GLU A 78 14.46 5.24 -5.98
CA GLU A 78 14.67 3.92 -5.40
C GLU A 78 13.46 2.98 -5.59
N ALA A 79 12.24 3.51 -5.50
CA ALA A 79 11.04 2.68 -5.53
C ALA A 79 10.76 1.95 -6.87
N PRO A 80 11.22 2.40 -8.06
CA PRO A 80 11.09 1.61 -9.27
C PRO A 80 11.70 0.20 -9.18
N ALA A 81 12.83 0.05 -8.49
CA ALA A 81 13.45 -1.27 -8.29
C ALA A 81 12.58 -2.17 -7.39
N LEU A 82 12.01 -1.59 -6.33
CA LEU A 82 11.07 -2.26 -5.45
C LEU A 82 9.82 -2.75 -6.22
N ALA A 83 9.21 -1.88 -7.02
CA ALA A 83 8.02 -2.25 -7.80
C ALA A 83 8.30 -3.41 -8.76
N ARG A 84 9.42 -3.36 -9.49
CA ARG A 84 9.80 -4.46 -10.40
C ARG A 84 10.02 -5.77 -9.65
N ALA A 85 10.64 -5.73 -8.47
CA ALA A 85 10.83 -6.92 -7.64
C ALA A 85 9.49 -7.53 -7.19
N VAL A 86 8.54 -6.70 -6.76
CA VAL A 86 7.17 -7.15 -6.43
C VAL A 86 6.49 -7.76 -7.65
N ARG A 87 6.59 -7.13 -8.83
CA ARG A 87 5.97 -7.63 -10.07
C ARG A 87 6.62 -8.90 -10.61
N ALA A 88 7.88 -9.17 -10.28
CA ALA A 88 8.55 -10.41 -10.65
C ALA A 88 8.01 -11.64 -9.89
N VAL A 89 7.27 -11.44 -8.79
CA VAL A 89 6.70 -12.55 -8.00
C VAL A 89 5.28 -12.90 -8.46
N PRO A 90 5.02 -14.13 -8.94
CA PRO A 90 3.70 -14.51 -9.46
C PRO A 90 2.54 -14.31 -8.48
N ALA A 91 2.77 -14.54 -7.18
CA ALA A 91 1.75 -14.34 -6.15
C ALA A 91 1.39 -12.87 -5.91
N LEU A 92 2.25 -11.93 -6.31
CA LEU A 92 2.12 -10.50 -6.03
C LEU A 92 1.87 -9.66 -7.30
N VAL A 93 2.03 -10.24 -8.49
CA VAL A 93 1.93 -9.52 -9.77
C VAL A 93 0.58 -8.82 -9.99
N ARG A 94 -0.50 -9.32 -9.35
CA ARG A 94 -1.85 -8.74 -9.41
C ARG A 94 -2.26 -8.00 -8.14
N VAL A 95 -1.42 -7.98 -7.11
CA VAL A 95 -1.70 -7.28 -5.86
C VAL A 95 -1.57 -5.78 -6.11
N PRO A 96 -2.59 -4.96 -5.82
CA PRO A 96 -2.48 -3.51 -5.88
C PRO A 96 -1.26 -3.01 -5.12
N LEU A 97 -0.40 -2.25 -5.78
CA LEU A 97 0.83 -1.68 -5.23
C LEU A 97 0.77 -0.17 -5.38
N VAL A 98 0.74 0.55 -4.26
CA VAL A 98 0.66 2.01 -4.24
C VAL A 98 1.82 2.62 -3.49
N ILE A 99 2.21 3.82 -3.91
CA ILE A 99 3.25 4.61 -3.26
C ILE A 99 2.73 6.01 -2.93
N GLY A 100 3.17 6.57 -1.81
CA GLY A 100 2.86 7.95 -1.45
C GLY A 100 3.83 8.57 -0.46
N GLY A 101 3.61 9.86 -0.17
CA GLY A 101 4.43 10.68 0.72
C GLY A 101 5.15 11.79 -0.02
N LYS A 102 6.44 11.99 0.27
CA LYS A 102 7.33 12.97 -0.39
C LYS A 102 8.38 12.20 -1.18
N LEU A 103 8.20 12.16 -2.50
CA LEU A 103 8.92 11.23 -3.39
C LEU A 103 10.21 11.79 -3.99
N ASP A 104 10.35 13.11 -4.01
CA ASP A 104 11.54 13.82 -4.43
C ASP A 104 11.97 14.86 -3.39
N THR A 105 13.15 15.45 -3.59
CA THR A 105 13.67 16.51 -2.72
C THR A 105 13.02 17.87 -3.01
N GLU A 106 12.56 18.07 -4.25
CA GLU A 106 11.90 19.30 -4.73
C GLU A 106 10.50 19.52 -4.12
N GLY A 107 9.88 18.45 -3.59
CA GLY A 107 8.56 18.50 -2.98
C GLY A 107 7.44 18.55 -4.02
N SER A 108 7.61 17.90 -5.18
CA SER A 108 6.55 17.82 -6.17
C SER A 108 5.30 17.18 -5.57
N VAL A 109 4.15 17.75 -5.92
CA VAL A 109 2.82 17.23 -5.54
C VAL A 109 2.00 16.80 -6.75
N ASP A 110 2.60 16.88 -7.95
CA ASP A 110 2.01 16.41 -9.19
C ASP A 110 2.30 14.91 -9.37
N PRO A 111 1.29 14.01 -9.28
CA PRO A 111 1.51 12.58 -9.45
C PRO A 111 2.13 12.20 -10.79
N ASP A 112 1.90 13.00 -11.83
CA ASP A 112 2.44 12.79 -13.17
C ASP A 112 3.92 13.21 -13.29
N ALA A 113 4.49 13.82 -12.25
CA ALA A 113 5.92 14.15 -12.19
C ALA A 113 6.83 12.92 -12.10
N HIS A 114 6.28 11.72 -11.84
CA HIS A 114 7.05 10.49 -11.63
C HIS A 114 6.56 9.32 -12.49
N PRO A 115 6.58 9.43 -13.84
CA PRO A 115 6.10 8.37 -14.73
C PRO A 115 6.89 7.06 -14.57
N ALA A 116 8.16 7.13 -14.16
CA ALA A 116 8.98 5.95 -13.90
C ALA A 116 8.41 5.03 -12.81
N LEU A 117 7.61 5.56 -11.87
CA LEU A 117 6.98 4.75 -10.82
C LEU A 117 5.83 3.90 -11.38
N THR A 118 4.97 4.49 -12.19
CA THR A 118 3.86 3.76 -12.83
C THR A 118 4.38 2.78 -13.87
N GLU A 119 5.36 3.18 -14.69
CA GLU A 119 6.04 2.29 -15.64
C GLU A 119 6.74 1.10 -14.96
N ALA A 120 7.28 1.29 -13.75
CA ALA A 120 7.89 0.21 -12.98
C ALA A 120 6.87 -0.74 -12.35
N GLY A 121 5.60 -0.35 -12.28
CA GLY A 121 4.51 -1.22 -11.85
C GLY A 121 3.74 -0.77 -10.62
N PHE A 122 3.93 0.46 -10.11
CA PHE A 122 2.97 1.03 -9.15
C PHE A 122 1.63 1.29 -9.83
N ASP A 123 0.54 0.84 -9.21
CA ASP A 123 -0.83 1.06 -9.71
C ASP A 123 -1.33 2.47 -9.40
N ALA A 124 -0.79 3.11 -8.36
CA ALA A 124 -1.09 4.51 -8.03
C ALA A 124 0.06 5.21 -7.30
N VAL A 125 0.26 6.48 -7.65
CA VAL A 125 1.12 7.44 -6.96
C VAL A 125 0.22 8.45 -6.22
N LEU A 126 0.31 8.46 -4.89
CA LEU A 126 -0.56 9.18 -3.97
C LEU A 126 0.24 10.25 -3.22
N ILE A 127 0.36 11.43 -3.83
CA ILE A 127 1.09 12.57 -3.27
C ILE A 127 0.20 13.82 -3.19
N GLY A 128 0.65 14.81 -2.43
CA GLY A 128 -0.05 16.09 -2.27
C GLY A 128 -1.33 15.99 -1.41
N PRO A 129 -2.17 17.04 -1.42
CA PRO A 129 -3.30 17.20 -0.50
C PRO A 129 -4.41 16.15 -0.69
N ASN A 130 -4.46 15.51 -1.87
CA ASN A 130 -5.48 14.51 -2.20
C ASN A 130 -5.01 13.07 -1.98
N ALA A 131 -3.80 12.83 -1.46
CA ALA A 131 -3.27 11.49 -1.27
C ALA A 131 -4.16 10.62 -0.37
N VAL A 132 -4.55 11.13 0.80
CA VAL A 132 -5.40 10.40 1.75
C VAL A 132 -6.82 10.19 1.21
N PRO A 133 -7.54 11.21 0.68
CA PRO A 133 -8.83 10.98 0.03
C PRO A 133 -8.80 9.93 -1.08
N ARG A 134 -7.74 9.91 -1.90
CA ARG A 134 -7.58 8.89 -2.97
C ARG A 134 -7.28 7.50 -2.40
N LEU A 135 -6.50 7.41 -1.33
CA LEU A 135 -6.28 6.14 -0.62
C LEU A 135 -7.61 5.60 -0.09
N LEU A 136 -8.41 6.41 0.59
CA LEU A 136 -9.71 5.99 1.12
C LEU A 136 -10.64 5.48 0.01
N ALA A 137 -10.74 6.19 -1.11
CA ALA A 137 -11.53 5.75 -2.26
C ALA A 137 -11.02 4.42 -2.85
N LEU A 138 -9.70 4.19 -2.85
CA LEU A 138 -9.11 2.90 -3.26
C LEU A 138 -9.52 1.79 -2.29
N LEU A 139 -9.42 2.01 -0.97
CA LEU A 139 -9.80 1.03 0.05
C LEU A 139 -11.27 0.63 -0.10
N ASP A 140 -12.18 1.60 -0.28
CA ASP A 140 -13.60 1.33 -0.54
C ASP A 140 -13.81 0.43 -1.77
N SER A 141 -13.11 0.73 -2.87
CA SER A 141 -13.20 -0.06 -4.11
C SER A 141 -12.69 -1.50 -3.94
N LEU A 142 -11.67 -1.71 -3.09
CA LEU A 142 -11.10 -3.03 -2.81
C LEU A 142 -12.02 -3.84 -1.89
N SER A 143 -12.57 -3.21 -0.85
CA SER A 143 -13.53 -3.83 0.06
C SER A 143 -14.78 -4.32 -0.68
N GLN A 144 -15.30 -3.55 -1.64
CA GLN A 144 -16.46 -3.98 -2.46
C GLN A 144 -16.16 -5.23 -3.31
N ARG A 145 -14.93 -5.37 -3.82
CA ARG A 145 -14.50 -6.55 -4.60
C ARG A 145 -14.38 -7.81 -3.73
N GLY A 146 -13.93 -7.68 -2.49
CA GLY A 146 -13.86 -8.78 -1.52
C GLY A 146 -15.24 -9.35 -1.17
N HIS A 147 -16.24 -8.48 -0.93
CA HIS A 147 -17.62 -8.89 -0.65
C HIS A 147 -18.29 -9.61 -1.84
N GLY A 148 -17.95 -9.24 -3.08
CA GLY A 148 -18.49 -9.90 -4.28
C GLY A 148 -18.01 -11.35 -4.47
N ARG A 149 -16.79 -11.67 -4.01
CA ARG A 149 -16.28 -13.06 -4.02
C ARG A 149 -17.00 -13.94 -2.99
N ALA A 150 -17.23 -13.42 -1.78
CA ALA A 150 -17.93 -14.15 -0.72
C ALA A 150 -19.40 -14.47 -1.09
N TYR A 151 -20.09 -13.59 -1.82
CA TYR A 151 -21.45 -13.86 -2.30
C TYR A 151 -21.50 -14.94 -3.40
N ALA A 152 -20.50 -14.98 -4.29
CA ALA A 152 -20.44 -15.97 -5.38
C ALA A 152 -20.17 -17.40 -4.86
N ASP A 153 -19.42 -17.54 -3.76
CA ASP A 153 -19.13 -18.84 -3.14
C ASP A 153 -20.26 -19.33 -2.21
N ALA A 154 -21.14 -18.45 -1.73
CA ALA A 154 -22.30 -18.81 -0.91
C ALA A 154 -23.55 -19.25 -1.71
N VAL A 155 -23.51 -19.16 -3.04
CA VAL A 155 -24.62 -19.49 -3.96
C VAL A 155 -24.30 -20.72 -4.83
N ARG A 156 -23.32 -21.54 -4.42
CA ARG A 156 -23.04 -22.86 -4.99
C ARG A 156 -23.38 -23.97 -4.02
#